data_AF-A0A3L7VTI3-F1
#
_entry.id   AF-A0A3L7VTI3-F1
#
_cell.length_a   1.000
_cell.length_b   1.000
_cell.length_c   1.000
_cell.angle_alpha   90.00
_cell.angle_beta   90.00
_cell.angle_gamma   90.00
#
_symmetry.space_group_name_H-M   'P 1'
#
loop_
_entity.id
_entity.type
_entity.pdbx_description
1 polymer ?
#
loop_
_entity_poly.entity_id
_entity_poly.type
_entity_poly.pdbx_seq_one_letter_code
_entity_poly.pdbx_strand_id
1 'polypeptide(L)'
;IGNHWKYGSMGDWIRQLGKRVMKLDIKGYSRANDEWARISEGDIDYADVRKALREINFYGWVAAEVGGGDAAELKHIAEEMDMVFGLV
;
A
#
# COMPACT_ATOMS: atom_id res chain seq x y z
N ILE A 1 0.95 -3.01 -4.20
CA ILE A 1 1.90 -1.98 -3.70
C ILE A 1 3.17 -2.65 -3.21
N GLY A 2 3.18 -3.36 -2.08
CA GLY A 2 4.39 -3.96 -1.51
C GLY A 2 5.25 -4.80 -2.47
N ASN A 3 4.64 -5.73 -3.22
CA ASN A 3 5.39 -6.60 -4.14
C ASN A 3 6.22 -5.81 -5.19
N HIS A 4 5.73 -4.65 -5.63
CA HIS A 4 6.40 -3.83 -6.65
C HIS A 4 7.43 -2.87 -6.04
N TRP A 5 7.35 -2.62 -4.73
CA TRP A 5 8.33 -1.80 -4.02
C TRP A 5 9.73 -2.39 -4.09
N LYS A 6 9.90 -3.71 -4.20
CA LYS A 6 11.23 -4.30 -4.44
C LYS A 6 11.90 -3.79 -5.73
N TYR A 7 11.11 -3.41 -6.74
CA TYR A 7 11.59 -3.11 -8.09
C TYR A 7 11.59 -1.63 -8.46
N GLY A 8 10.91 -0.77 -7.70
CA GLY A 8 10.88 0.67 -8.00
C GLY A 8 9.98 1.47 -7.06
N SER A 9 9.94 2.78 -7.29
CA SER A 9 9.06 3.69 -6.55
C SER A 9 7.59 3.44 -6.90
N MET A 10 6.76 3.28 -5.87
CA MET A 10 5.34 3.01 -6.09
C MET A 10 4.58 4.22 -6.64
N GLY A 11 4.96 5.44 -6.25
CA GLY A 11 4.32 6.64 -6.81
C GLY A 11 4.60 6.79 -8.31
N ASP A 12 5.82 6.46 -8.76
CA ASP A 12 6.19 6.50 -10.18
C ASP A 12 5.41 5.47 -10.99
N TRP A 13 5.30 4.24 -10.49
CA TRP A 13 4.45 3.21 -11.10
C TRP A 13 3.00 3.66 -11.23
N ILE A 14 2.43 4.23 -10.16
CA ILE A 14 1.05 4.72 -10.16
C ILE A 14 0.87 5.83 -11.20
N ARG A 15 1.77 6.81 -11.26
CA ARG A 15 1.74 7.90 -12.26
C ARG A 15 1.85 7.37 -13.68
N GLN A 16 2.76 6.44 -13.94
CA GLN A 16 2.99 5.86 -15.26
C GLN A 16 1.80 5.01 -15.73
N LEU A 17 1.15 4.28 -14.83
CA LEU A 17 -0.07 3.54 -15.14
C LEU A 17 -1.27 4.47 -15.29
N GLY A 18 -1.32 5.53 -14.48
CA GLY A 18 -2.35 6.56 -14.54
C GLY A 18 -3.74 5.98 -14.33
N LYS A 19 -4.66 6.36 -15.22
CA LYS A 19 -6.04 5.89 -15.23
C LYS A 19 -6.21 4.40 -15.54
N ARG A 20 -5.14 3.62 -15.72
CA ARG A 20 -5.22 2.15 -15.84
C ARG A 20 -5.18 1.44 -14.48
N VAL A 21 -4.85 2.16 -13.40
CA VAL A 21 -4.93 1.62 -12.03
C VAL A 21 -6.41 1.54 -11.63
N MET A 22 -6.98 0.33 -11.66
CA MET A 22 -8.39 0.07 -11.33
C MET A 22 -8.59 -0.46 -9.91
N LYS A 23 -7.61 -1.20 -9.40
CA LYS A 23 -7.60 -1.84 -8.08
C LYS A 23 -6.17 -1.84 -7.57
N LEU A 24 -6.02 -1.73 -6.25
CA LEU A 24 -4.74 -1.87 -5.57
C LEU A 24 -4.83 -3.03 -4.58
N ASP A 25 -3.74 -3.78 -4.47
CA ASP A 25 -3.50 -4.71 -3.38
C ASP A 25 -2.32 -4.16 -2.54
N ILE A 26 -2.45 -4.13 -1.21
CA ILE A 26 -1.47 -3.56 -0.29
C ILE A 26 -0.86 -4.63 0.60
N LYS A 27 0.46 -4.56 0.76
CA LYS A 27 1.28 -5.46 1.58
C LYS A 27 2.51 -4.69 2.04
N GLY A 28 3.00 -4.95 3.24
CA GLY A 28 4.25 -4.36 3.72
C GLY A 28 5.48 -5.03 3.10
N TYR A 29 6.52 -4.24 2.89
CA TYR A 29 7.84 -4.72 2.48
C TYR A 29 8.91 -3.80 3.05
N SER A 30 10.03 -4.37 3.50
CA SER A 30 11.24 -3.64 3.83
C SER A 30 12.28 -3.91 2.75
N ARG A 31 12.57 -2.91 1.91
CA ARG A 31 13.64 -2.98 0.92
C ARG A 31 15.01 -2.96 1.61
N ALA A 32 15.13 -2.24 2.72
CA ALA A 32 16.33 -2.21 3.54
C ALA A 32 16.73 -3.59 4.07
N ASN A 33 15.76 -4.41 4.51
CA ASN A 33 16.01 -5.74 5.07
C ASN A 33 15.77 -6.89 4.08
N ASP A 34 15.29 -6.58 2.87
CA ASP A 34 14.86 -7.54 1.84
C ASP A 34 13.83 -8.58 2.32
N GLU A 35 12.83 -8.14 3.10
CA GLU A 35 11.84 -9.03 3.71
C GLU A 35 10.40 -8.48 3.64
N TRP A 36 9.44 -9.39 3.83
CA TRP A 36 8.03 -9.02 4.00
C TRP A 36 7.81 -8.41 5.39
N ALA A 37 7.03 -7.35 5.45
CA ALA A 37 6.69 -6.66 6.69
C ALA A 37 5.17 -6.52 6.83
N ARG A 38 4.71 -6.09 8.01
CA ARG A 38 3.34 -5.60 8.16
C ARG A 38 3.12 -4.32 7.35
N ILE A 39 1.86 -3.98 7.08
CA ILE A 39 1.48 -2.89 6.17
C ILE A 39 2.12 -1.56 6.61
N SER A 40 2.13 -1.26 7.91
CA SER A 40 2.71 -0.03 8.47
C SER A 40 4.17 -0.13 8.93
N GLU A 41 4.80 -1.30 8.86
CA GLU A 41 6.15 -1.54 9.41
C GLU A 41 7.26 -1.58 8.35
N GLY A 42 6.90 -1.60 7.06
CA GLY A 42 7.86 -1.55 5.97
C GLY A 42 8.47 -0.16 5.73
N ASP A 43 9.29 -0.05 4.69
CA ASP A 43 9.96 1.19 4.27
C ASP A 43 9.35 1.80 2.98
N ILE A 44 8.11 1.43 2.67
CA ILE A 44 7.36 1.96 1.52
C ILE A 44 7.04 3.44 1.78
N ASP A 45 7.38 4.31 0.83
CA ASP A 45 6.98 5.72 0.89
C ASP A 45 5.48 5.89 0.57
N TYR A 46 4.65 5.69 1.59
CA TYR A 46 3.21 5.86 1.47
C TYR A 46 2.80 7.32 1.27
N ALA A 47 3.64 8.31 1.63
CA ALA A 47 3.34 9.71 1.36
C ALA A 47 3.34 10.00 -0.14
N ASP A 48 4.32 9.48 -0.88
CA ASP A 48 4.35 9.58 -2.33
C ASP A 48 3.26 8.74 -3.00
N VAL A 49 2.95 7.54 -2.47
CA VAL A 49 1.81 6.75 -2.94
C VAL A 49 0.50 7.54 -2.85
N ARG A 50 0.19 8.13 -1.68
CA ARG A 50 -1.01 8.95 -1.50
C ARG A 50 -1.03 10.14 -2.46
N LYS A 51 0.12 10.78 -2.69
CA LYS A 51 0.23 11.88 -3.65
C LYS A 51 -0.09 11.42 -5.07
N ALA A 52 0.53 10.34 -5.54
CA ALA A 52 0.31 9.77 -6.87
C ALA A 52 -1.14 9.36 -7.09
N LEU A 53 -1.80 8.74 -6.09
CA LEU A 53 -3.21 8.37 -6.18
C LEU A 53 -4.14 9.57 -6.39
N ARG A 54 -3.85 10.70 -5.72
CA ARG A 54 -4.59 11.95 -5.93
C ARG A 54 -4.33 12.54 -7.32
N GLU A 55 -3.08 12.53 -7.78
CA GLU A 55 -2.71 13.04 -9.10
C GLU A 55 -3.42 12.30 -10.24
N ILE A 56 -3.53 10.97 -10.12
CA ILE A 56 -4.27 10.16 -11.10
C ILE A 56 -5.78 10.18 -10.86
N ASN A 57 -6.26 10.88 -9.83
CA ASN A 57 -7.66 10.91 -9.38
C ASN A 57 -8.24 9.48 -9.32
N PHE A 58 -7.58 8.63 -8.54
CA PHE A 58 -7.97 7.25 -8.33
C PHE A 58 -9.22 7.17 -7.45
N TYR A 59 -10.20 6.41 -7.91
CA TYR A 59 -11.39 6.02 -7.16
C TYR A 59 -11.61 4.53 -7.40
N GLY A 60 -11.42 3.71 -6.38
CA GLY A 60 -11.48 2.26 -6.49
C GLY A 60 -11.15 1.56 -5.18
N TRP A 61 -10.92 0.26 -5.28
CA TRP A 61 -10.71 -0.59 -4.11
C TRP A 61 -9.22 -0.77 -3.79
N VAL A 62 -8.91 -0.77 -2.50
CA VAL A 62 -7.65 -1.27 -1.96
C VAL A 62 -7.95 -2.48 -1.10
N ALA A 63 -7.27 -3.60 -1.37
CA ALA A 63 -7.41 -4.82 -0.57
C ALA A 63 -6.10 -5.16 0.13
N ALA A 64 -6.18 -5.61 1.39
CA ALA A 64 -5.03 -6.12 2.12
C ALA A 64 -4.60 -7.49 1.56
N GLU A 65 -3.38 -7.57 1.03
CA GLU A 65 -2.74 -8.80 0.56
C GLU A 65 -1.81 -9.35 1.66
N VAL A 66 -2.42 -9.68 2.80
CA VAL A 66 -1.73 -10.20 3.99
C VAL A 66 -2.43 -11.45 4.51
N GLY A 67 -1.79 -12.16 5.42
CA GLY A 67 -2.47 -13.22 6.16
C GLY A 67 -3.65 -12.63 6.92
N GLY A 68 -4.83 -13.23 6.78
CA GLY A 68 -5.98 -12.90 7.63
C GLY A 68 -5.82 -13.49 9.03
N GLY A 69 -6.86 -13.35 9.85
CA GLY A 69 -6.86 -13.89 11.21
C GLY A 69 -8.23 -13.79 11.85
N ASP A 70 -8.23 -13.75 13.18
CA ASP A 70 -9.43 -13.51 13.97
C ASP A 70 -9.87 -12.03 13.89
N ALA A 71 -10.92 -11.68 14.62
CA ALA A 71 -11.46 -10.32 14.62
C ALA A 71 -10.46 -9.27 15.13
N ALA A 72 -9.54 -9.63 16.03
CA ALA A 72 -8.53 -8.70 16.53
C ALA A 72 -7.48 -8.41 15.46
N GLU A 73 -7.01 -9.45 14.75
CA GLU A 73 -6.07 -9.28 13.64
C GLU A 73 -6.69 -8.52 12.48
N LEU A 74 -7.94 -8.82 12.10
CA LEU A 74 -8.63 -8.09 11.03
C LEU A 74 -8.83 -6.61 11.37
N LYS A 75 -9.10 -6.29 12.64
CA LYS A 75 -9.18 -4.91 13.10
C LYS A 75 -7.82 -4.22 13.00
N HIS A 76 -6.75 -4.90 13.40
CA HIS A 76 -5.40 -4.35 13.34
C HIS A 76 -4.97 -4.07 11.90
N ILE A 77 -5.22 -4.99 10.97
CA ILE A 77 -4.97 -4.79 9.53
C ILE A 77 -5.73 -3.56 9.00
N ALA A 78 -6.99 -3.38 9.40
CA ALA A 78 -7.78 -2.23 8.99
C ALA A 78 -7.18 -0.91 9.51
N GLU A 79 -6.75 -0.87 10.78
CA GLU A 79 -6.09 0.29 11.38
C GLU A 79 -4.77 0.63 10.68
N GLU A 80 -3.98 -0.38 10.29
CA GLU A 80 -2.75 -0.17 9.51
C GLU A 80 -3.07 0.42 8.12
N MET A 81 -4.12 -0.06 7.46
CA MET A 81 -4.58 0.49 6.18
C MET A 81 -5.01 1.95 6.32
N ASP A 82 -5.80 2.27 7.34
CA ASP A 82 -6.25 3.64 7.60
C ASP A 82 -5.05 4.57 7.85
N MET A 83 -4.07 4.11 8.64
CA MET A 83 -2.83 4.85 8.92
C MET A 83 -2.03 5.14 7.65
N VAL A 84 -1.72 4.13 6.83
CA VAL A 84 -0.88 4.33 5.64
C VAL A 84 -1.58 5.13 4.55
N PHE A 85 -2.92 5.12 4.50
CA PHE A 85 -3.69 5.98 3.61
C PHE A 85 -4.06 7.35 4.21
N GLY A 86 -3.71 7.61 5.48
CA GLY A 86 -3.97 8.88 6.15
C GLY A 86 -5.46 9.18 6.31
N LEU A 87 -6.24 8.14 6.61
CA LEU A 87 -7.68 8.21 6.86
C LEU A 87 -8.00 8.46 8.34
N VAL A 88 -6.98 8.34 9.22
CA VAL A 88 -7.00 8.64 10.66
C VAL A 88 -5.76 9.42 11.06
#